data_AF-A0A969GGY2-F1
#
_entry.id   AF-A0A969GGY2-F1
#
_cell.length_a   1.000
_cell.length_b   1.000
_cell.length_c   1.000
_cell.angle_alpha   90.00
_cell.angle_beta   90.00
_cell.angle_gamma   90.00
#
_symmetry.space_group_name_H-M   'P 1'
#
loop_
_entity.id
_entity.type
_entity.pdbx_description
1 polymer ?
#
loop_
_entity_poly.entity_id
_entity_poly.type
_entity_poly.pdbx_seq_one_letter_code
_entity_poly.pdbx_strand_id
1 'polypeptide(L)'
;MPTTLYALTGHLTETTARLPFALANLTALFAVFLLGWRLLGPIAGWSAALLLALDGYFIGFSRIVQYQSIIFLTSALVVLILYRLYRQPRGLMPYLTLASIFLATGLLSHYEAAQVVVPPSFWPQPSAGSAR
;
A
#
# COMPACT_ATOMS: atom_id res chain seq x y z
N MET A 1 -20.12 21.82 -16.44
CA MET A 1 -19.15 20.71 -16.52
C MET A 1 -17.78 21.20 -16.07
N PRO A 2 -17.37 20.96 -14.82
CA PRO A 2 -16.10 21.45 -14.29
C PRO A 2 -14.88 20.93 -15.07
N THR A 3 -14.97 19.71 -15.59
CA THR A 3 -13.92 19.01 -16.34
C THR A 3 -13.56 19.67 -17.66
N THR A 4 -14.52 20.28 -18.36
CA THR A 4 -14.25 20.99 -19.61
C THR A 4 -13.55 22.31 -19.33
N LEU A 5 -13.93 23.05 -18.28
CA LEU A 5 -13.24 24.25 -17.82
C LEU A 5 -11.81 23.96 -17.35
N TYR A 6 -11.58 22.83 -16.68
CA TYR A 6 -10.26 22.42 -16.18
C TYR A 6 -9.33 21.88 -17.29
N ALA A 7 -9.89 21.31 -18.36
CA ALA A 7 -9.14 20.96 -19.57
C ALA A 7 -8.83 22.19 -20.44
N LEU A 8 -9.73 23.18 -20.47
CA LEU A 8 -9.58 24.44 -21.21
C LEU A 8 -8.52 25.39 -20.62
N THR A 9 -8.16 25.24 -19.34
CA THR A 9 -7.04 25.99 -18.73
C THR A 9 -5.67 25.47 -19.16
N GLY A 10 -5.58 24.40 -19.96
CA GLY A 10 -4.35 23.95 -20.62
C GLY A 10 -3.27 23.34 -19.72
N HIS A 11 -3.53 23.22 -18.41
CA HIS A 11 -2.51 22.82 -17.43
C HIS A 11 -2.50 21.33 -17.06
N LEU A 12 -3.49 20.53 -17.50
CA LEU A 12 -3.58 19.11 -17.14
C LEU A 12 -3.79 18.22 -18.37
N THR A 13 -2.69 17.64 -18.83
CA THR A 13 -2.74 16.57 -19.82
C THR A 13 -3.14 15.26 -19.17
N GLU A 14 -3.72 14.34 -19.94
CA GLU A 14 -4.06 12.97 -19.53
C GLU A 14 -2.85 12.25 -18.90
N THR A 15 -1.67 12.47 -19.46
CA THR A 15 -0.40 11.92 -18.96
C THR A 15 -0.05 12.47 -17.57
N THR A 16 -0.14 13.79 -17.38
CA THR A 16 0.13 14.44 -16.09
C THR A 16 -0.85 13.98 -15.01
N ALA A 17 -2.12 13.73 -15.38
CA ALA A 17 -3.14 13.24 -14.46
C ALA A 17 -2.88 11.79 -14.00
N ARG A 18 -2.28 10.94 -14.86
CA ARG A 18 -2.01 9.52 -14.56
C ARG A 18 -0.70 9.27 -13.84
N LEU A 19 0.28 10.15 -14.03
CA LEU A 19 1.62 10.05 -13.43
C LEU A 19 1.61 9.71 -11.92
N PRO A 20 0.83 10.39 -11.04
CA PRO A 20 0.81 10.04 -9.62
C PRO A 20 0.31 8.60 -9.34
N PHE A 21 -0.61 8.07 -10.16
CA PHE A 21 -1.14 6.71 -10.00
C PHE A 21 -0.18 5.64 -10.52
N ALA A 22 0.56 5.95 -11.58
CA ALA A 22 1.65 5.10 -12.06
C ALA A 22 2.76 5.01 -10.99
N LEU A 23 3.16 6.15 -10.40
CA LEU A 23 4.12 6.20 -9.30
C LEU A 23 3.61 5.48 -8.06
N ALA A 24 2.33 5.62 -7.73
CA ALA A 24 1.72 4.92 -6.61
C ALA A 24 1.83 3.39 -6.78
N ASN A 25 1.52 2.87 -7.97
CA ASN A 25 1.65 1.44 -8.26
C ASN A 25 3.11 0.98 -8.26
N LEU A 26 4.04 1.73 -8.87
CA LEU A 26 5.47 1.36 -8.81
C LEU A 26 5.99 1.30 -7.36
N THR A 27 5.57 2.25 -6.53
CA THR A 27 5.93 2.27 -5.12
C THR A 27 5.31 1.09 -4.37
N ALA A 28 4.05 0.76 -4.67
CA ALA A 28 3.37 -0.38 -4.06
C ALA A 28 3.99 -1.72 -4.47
N LEU A 29 4.38 -1.87 -5.73
CA LEU A 29 5.11 -3.02 -6.25
C LEU A 29 6.42 -3.23 -5.47
N PHE A 30 7.17 -2.15 -5.25
CA PHE A 30 8.39 -2.21 -4.44
C PHE A 30 8.11 -2.54 -2.97
N ALA A 31 7.02 -2.03 -2.39
CA ALA A 31 6.60 -2.38 -1.04
C ALA A 31 6.28 -3.88 -0.91
N VAL A 32 5.60 -4.47 -1.89
CA VAL A 32 5.28 -5.91 -1.94
C VAL A 32 6.55 -6.74 -2.09
N PHE A 33 7.46 -6.34 -2.98
CA PHE A 33 8.79 -6.95 -3.11
C PHE A 33 9.52 -7.00 -1.75
N LEU A 34 9.60 -5.87 -1.07
CA LEU A 34 10.29 -5.76 0.22
C LEU A 34 9.60 -6.56 1.31
N LEU A 35 8.26 -6.58 1.32
CA LEU A 35 7.47 -7.39 2.24
C LEU A 35 7.78 -8.89 2.04
N GLY A 36 7.69 -9.38 0.80
CA GLY A 36 7.99 -10.78 0.45
C GLY A 36 9.42 -11.17 0.80
N TRP A 37 10.39 -10.28 0.49
CA TRP A 37 11.79 -10.49 0.87
C TRP A 37 11.92 -10.67 2.38
N ARG A 38 11.35 -9.75 3.17
CA ARG A 38 11.54 -9.79 4.62
C ARG A 38 10.74 -10.91 5.29
N LEU A 39 9.65 -11.38 4.70
CA LEU A 39 8.84 -12.48 5.23
C LEU A 39 9.49 -13.84 4.97
N LEU A 40 9.84 -14.12 3.71
CA LEU A 40 10.17 -15.47 3.22
C LEU A 40 11.51 -15.55 2.49
N GLY A 41 12.25 -14.44 2.39
CA GLY A 41 13.57 -14.36 1.75
C GLY A 41 13.55 -13.81 0.32
N PRO A 42 14.74 -13.61 -0.29
CA PRO A 42 14.90 -12.86 -1.54
C PRO A 42 14.11 -13.42 -2.72
N ILE A 43 14.04 -14.75 -2.85
CA ILE A 43 13.32 -15.43 -3.92
C ILE A 43 11.83 -15.10 -3.84
N ALA A 44 11.24 -15.19 -2.64
CA ALA A 44 9.83 -14.87 -2.45
C ALA A 44 9.51 -13.40 -2.74
N GLY A 45 10.42 -12.47 -2.40
CA GLY A 45 10.29 -11.06 -2.75
C GLY A 45 10.23 -10.85 -4.27
N TRP A 46 11.20 -11.41 -5.00
CA TRP A 46 11.23 -11.34 -6.46
C TRP A 46 10.04 -12.02 -7.12
N SER A 47 9.67 -13.22 -6.67
CA SER A 47 8.50 -13.94 -7.19
C SER A 47 7.22 -13.15 -6.97
N ALA A 48 6.99 -12.61 -5.77
CA ALA A 48 5.81 -11.79 -5.48
C ALA A 48 5.76 -10.53 -6.35
N ALA A 49 6.90 -9.85 -6.52
CA ALA A 49 7.00 -8.67 -7.37
C ALA A 49 6.75 -9.00 -8.84
N LEU A 50 7.34 -10.07 -9.37
CA LEU A 50 7.15 -10.47 -10.77
C LEU A 50 5.71 -10.89 -11.06
N LEU A 51 5.11 -11.69 -10.17
CA LEU A 51 3.70 -12.09 -10.30
C LEU A 51 2.78 -10.86 -10.31
N LEU A 52 3.03 -9.88 -9.43
CA LEU A 52 2.25 -8.64 -9.38
C LEU A 52 2.53 -7.72 -10.56
N ALA A 53 3.78 -7.62 -11.03
CA ALA A 53 4.15 -6.76 -12.15
C ALA A 53 3.57 -7.25 -13.49
N LEU A 54 3.33 -8.57 -13.62
CA LEU A 54 2.72 -9.18 -14.79
C LEU A 54 1.19 -9.29 -14.68
N ASP A 55 0.61 -8.91 -13.55
CA ASP A 55 -0.83 -8.91 -13.35
C ASP A 55 -1.50 -7.82 -14.19
N GLY A 56 -2.39 -8.23 -15.09
CA GLY A 56 -3.07 -7.33 -16.02
C GLY A 56 -4.00 -6.33 -15.31
N TYR A 57 -4.56 -6.72 -14.17
CA TYR A 57 -5.38 -5.85 -13.32
C TYR A 57 -4.50 -4.71 -12.78
N PHE A 58 -3.38 -5.03 -12.15
CA PHE A 58 -2.40 -4.06 -11.63
C PHE A 58 -1.85 -3.12 -12.70
N ILE A 59 -1.48 -3.65 -13.88
CA ILE A 59 -1.05 -2.82 -15.02
C ILE A 59 -2.17 -1.88 -15.47
N GLY A 60 -3.41 -2.34 -15.52
CA GLY A 60 -4.58 -1.52 -15.87
C GLY A 60 -4.75 -0.29 -14.98
N PHE A 61 -4.74 -0.47 -13.65
CA PHE A 61 -4.91 0.66 -12.71
C PHE A 61 -3.71 1.60 -12.66
N SER A 62 -2.53 1.19 -13.15
CA SER A 62 -1.39 2.09 -13.31
C SER A 62 -1.60 3.13 -14.42
N ARG A 63 -2.51 2.86 -15.36
CA ARG A 63 -2.76 3.70 -16.55
C ARG A 63 -4.05 4.52 -16.45
N ILE A 64 -4.81 4.41 -15.37
CA ILE A 64 -6.08 5.12 -15.17
C ILE A 64 -6.02 5.87 -13.83
N VAL A 65 -6.67 7.02 -13.77
CA VAL A 65 -6.80 7.86 -12.56
C VAL A 65 -7.83 7.21 -11.63
N GLN A 66 -7.42 6.16 -10.92
CA GLN A 66 -8.32 5.40 -10.05
C GLN A 66 -7.79 5.27 -8.63
N TYR A 67 -8.70 5.43 -7.66
CA TYR A 67 -8.41 5.35 -6.23
C TYR A 67 -7.77 4.01 -5.81
N GLN A 68 -8.00 2.94 -6.60
CA GLN A 68 -7.47 1.60 -6.32
C GLN A 68 -5.95 1.59 -6.17
N SER A 69 -5.23 2.38 -6.96
CA SER A 69 -3.77 2.52 -6.88
C SER A 69 -3.30 3.11 -5.55
N ILE A 70 -4.09 4.05 -5.00
CA ILE A 70 -3.81 4.69 -3.70
C ILE A 70 -4.11 3.72 -2.55
N ILE A 71 -5.23 3.01 -2.61
CA ILE A 71 -5.58 1.98 -1.61
C ILE A 71 -4.50 0.92 -1.59
N PHE A 72 -4.11 0.39 -2.75
CA PHE A 72 -3.11 -0.67 -2.83
C PHE A 72 -1.76 -0.24 -2.24
N LEU A 73 -1.28 0.97 -2.57
CA LEU A 73 -0.08 1.54 -1.98
C LEU A 73 -0.18 1.70 -0.47
N THR A 74 -1.20 2.40 0.01
CA THR A 74 -1.37 2.70 1.44
C THR A 74 -1.52 1.43 2.26
N SER A 75 -2.28 0.44 1.76
CA SER A 75 -2.39 -0.88 2.36
C SER A 75 -1.05 -1.62 2.45
N ALA A 76 -0.29 -1.68 1.36
CA ALA A 76 1.03 -2.34 1.37
C ALA A 76 2.00 -1.67 2.35
N LEU A 77 2.00 -0.34 2.43
CA LEU A 77 2.83 0.42 3.38
C LEU A 77 2.42 0.18 4.84
N VAL A 78 1.12 0.16 5.16
CA VAL A 78 0.63 -0.16 6.51
C VAL A 78 1.13 -1.54 6.93
N VAL A 79 0.96 -2.56 6.09
CA VAL A 79 1.42 -3.92 6.41
C VAL A 79 2.95 -3.95 6.58
N LEU A 80 3.70 -3.28 5.72
CA LEU A 80 5.17 -3.21 5.82
C LEU A 80 5.64 -2.54 7.12
N ILE A 81 4.97 -1.47 7.56
CA ILE A 81 5.27 -0.78 8.82
C ILE A 81 4.94 -1.66 10.02
N LEU A 82 3.74 -2.25 10.06
CA LEU A 82 3.33 -3.14 11.13
C LEU A 82 4.25 -4.36 11.22
N TYR A 83 4.62 -4.93 10.08
CA TYR A 83 5.56 -6.04 10.01
C TYR A 83 6.96 -5.68 10.55
N ARG A 84 7.46 -4.49 10.20
CA ARG A 84 8.72 -3.98 10.77
C ARG A 84 8.60 -3.87 12.29
N LEU A 85 7.48 -3.35 12.79
CA LEU A 85 7.26 -3.14 14.22
C LEU A 85 7.15 -4.45 14.99
N TYR A 86 6.52 -5.46 14.38
CA TYR A 86 6.46 -6.82 14.90
C TYR A 86 7.84 -7.46 15.05
N ARG A 87 8.72 -7.31 14.04
CA ARG A 87 10.09 -7.84 14.12
C ARG A 87 11.02 -7.04 15.05
N GLN A 88 10.85 -5.73 15.10
CA GLN A 88 11.70 -4.82 15.87
C GLN A 88 10.83 -3.73 16.52
N PRO A 89 10.39 -3.93 17.78
CA PRO A 89 9.50 -3.00 18.46
C PRO A 89 10.24 -1.77 18.99
N ARG A 90 10.91 -1.02 18.09
CA ARG A 90 11.60 0.23 18.37
C ARG A 90 10.86 1.39 17.70
N GLY A 91 10.66 2.49 18.42
CA GLY A 91 9.96 3.66 17.90
C GLY A 91 8.47 3.41 17.64
N LEU A 92 7.78 2.73 18.58
CA LEU A 92 6.36 2.37 18.47
C LEU A 92 5.48 3.55 18.03
N MET A 93 5.53 4.68 18.75
CA MET A 93 4.68 5.83 18.46
C MET A 93 4.88 6.41 17.05
N PRO A 94 6.09 6.78 16.59
CA PRO A 94 6.24 7.36 15.25
C PRO A 94 5.83 6.37 14.14
N TYR A 95 6.09 5.07 14.29
CA TYR A 95 5.65 4.09 13.29
C TYR A 95 4.15 3.86 13.28
N LEU A 96 3.50 3.81 14.45
CA LEU A 96 2.05 3.70 14.53
C LEU A 96 1.36 4.96 14.00
N THR A 97 1.87 6.15 14.30
CA THR A 97 1.36 7.41 13.73
C THR A 97 1.49 7.40 12.21
N LEU A 98 2.63 6.97 11.67
CA LEU A 98 2.83 6.86 10.22
C LEU A 98 1.86 5.84 9.58
N ALA A 99 1.68 4.68 10.21
CA ALA A 99 0.71 3.67 9.75
C ALA A 99 -0.73 4.24 9.78
N SER A 100 -1.10 4.96 10.84
CA SER A 100 -2.41 5.61 10.95
C SER A 100 -2.63 6.68 9.88
N ILE A 101 -1.60 7.46 9.53
CA ILE A 101 -1.68 8.43 8.43
C ILE A 101 -1.95 7.72 7.10
N PHE A 102 -1.23 6.65 6.79
CA PHE A 102 -1.47 5.89 5.56
C PHE A 102 -2.84 5.22 5.56
N LEU A 103 -3.28 4.65 6.69
CA LEU A 103 -4.61 4.07 6.81
C LEU A 103 -5.71 5.13 6.61
N ALA A 104 -5.59 6.29 7.26
CA ALA A 104 -6.51 7.41 7.08
C ALA A 104 -6.53 7.90 5.63
N THR A 105 -5.37 7.96 4.97
CA THR A 105 -5.27 8.32 3.54
C THR A 105 -6.01 7.32 2.66
N GLY A 106 -5.86 6.01 2.94
CA GLY A 106 -6.60 4.96 2.25
C GLY A 106 -8.11 5.08 2.47
N LEU A 107 -8.55 5.26 3.72
CA LEU A 107 -9.96 5.43 4.10
C LEU A 107 -10.60 6.66 3.46
N LEU A 108 -9.86 7.77 3.37
CA LEU A 108 -10.31 9.00 2.70
C LEU A 108 -10.47 8.78 1.19
N SER A 109 -9.68 7.88 0.61
CA SER A 109 -9.78 7.50 -0.80
C SER A 109 -10.99 6.58 -1.04
N HIS A 110 -11.19 5.58 -0.19
CA HIS A 110 -12.38 4.71 -0.18
C HIS A 110 -12.44 3.87 1.10
N TYR A 111 -13.65 3.54 1.56
CA TYR A 111 -13.88 2.76 2.79
C TYR A 111 -13.28 1.34 2.75
N GLU A 112 -13.06 0.77 1.56
CA GLU A 112 -12.48 -0.57 1.37
C GLU A 112 -11.07 -0.69 1.97
N ALA A 113 -10.35 0.44 2.12
CA ALA A 113 -9.04 0.46 2.76
C ALA A 113 -9.06 -0.02 4.23
N ALA A 114 -10.22 0.02 4.90
CA ALA A 114 -10.40 -0.52 6.25
C ALA A 114 -10.01 -2.01 6.35
N GLN A 115 -10.17 -2.77 5.26
CA GLN A 115 -9.91 -4.21 5.23
C GLN A 115 -8.44 -4.56 5.54
N VAL A 116 -7.49 -3.63 5.39
CA VAL A 116 -6.08 -3.92 5.67
C VAL A 116 -5.80 -4.21 7.16
N VAL A 117 -6.67 -3.71 8.05
CA VAL A 117 -6.53 -3.89 9.51
C VAL A 117 -7.15 -5.22 9.96
N VAL A 118 -7.97 -5.85 9.12
CA VAL A 118 -8.69 -7.08 9.44
C VAL A 118 -7.74 -8.23 9.78
N PRO A 119 -6.74 -8.59 8.94
CA PRO A 119 -5.84 -9.71 9.27
C PRO A 119 -5.05 -9.49 10.57
N PRO A 120 -4.46 -8.30 10.84
CA PRO A 120 -3.84 -8.01 12.13
C PRO A 120 -4.79 -8.13 13.33
N SER A 121 -6.06 -7.75 13.19
CA SER A 121 -7.02 -7.79 14.31
C SER A 121 -7.42 -9.20 14.74
N PHE A 122 -7.32 -10.19 13.84
CA PHE A 122 -7.65 -11.59 14.11
C PHE A 122 -6.43 -12.45 14.47
N TRP A 123 -5.21 -11.90 14.48
CA TRP A 123 -4.01 -12.67 14.81
C TRP A 123 -4.00 -13.08 16.31
N PRO A 124 -3.85 -14.38 16.65
CA PRO A 124 -3.76 -14.81 18.04
C PRO A 124 -2.56 -14.16 18.72
N GLN A 125 -2.81 -13.42 19.81
CA GLN A 125 -1.73 -12.88 20.63
C GLN A 125 -0.96 -14.04 21.27
N PRO A 126 0.39 -14.02 21.26
CA PRO A 126 1.17 -14.99 22.03
C PRO A 126 0.73 -14.93 23.49
N SER A 127 0.24 -16.05 24.03
CA SER A 127 -0.13 -16.15 25.43
C SER A 127 1.10 -15.82 26.29
N ALA A 128 1.03 -14.72 27.05
CA ALA A 128 2.01 -14.40 28.07
C ALA A 128 1.94 -15.47 29.17
N GLY A 129 2.72 -16.54 29.04
CA GLY A 129 2.77 -17.58 30.07
C GLY A 129 3.34 -18.90 29.58
N SER A 130 4.67 -19.06 29.66
CA SER A 130 5.31 -20.29 30.17
C SER A 130 6.83 -20.10 30.17
N ALA A 131 7.31 -19.20 31.03
CA ALA A 131 8.64 -19.38 31.62
C ALA A 131 8.40 -19.95 33.02
N ARG A 132 8.40 -21.28 33.11
CA ARG A 132 8.68 -22.04 34.32
C ARG A 132 9.65 -23.13 33.92
#